data_AF-A0A950Z9J6-F1
#
_entry.id   AF-A0A950Z9J6-F1
#
_cell.length_a   1.000
_cell.length_b   1.000
_cell.length_c   1.000
_cell.angle_alpha   90.00
_cell.angle_beta   90.00
_cell.angle_gamma   90.00
#
_symmetry.space_group_name_H-M   'P 1'
#
loop_
_entity.id
_entity.type
_entity.pdbx_description
1 polymer ?
#
loop_
_entity_poly.entity_id
_entity_poly.type
_entity_poly.pdbx_seq_one_letter_code
_entity_poly.pdbx_strand_id
1 'polypeptide(L)'
;EFMNRVDDLIVFRQLTKDDMNKIVELEVAKVTRRLKDRGFELQLTDAAKKLLVEKGWDEEYGARPLRRAVEKYVEDEMAEEILRGSIKPGLVTVNAADDKLVFLQEKPATTTPAS
;
A
#
# COMPACT_ATOMS: atom_id res chain seq x y z
N GLU A 1 -8.42 -25.63 42.28
CA GLU A 1 -9.30 -25.41 41.10
C GLU A 1 -8.85 -24.17 40.34
N PHE A 2 -8.14 -24.36 39.22
CA PHE A 2 -7.70 -23.28 38.32
C PHE A 2 -7.75 -23.70 36.83
N MET A 3 -7.98 -24.99 36.56
CA MET A 3 -7.97 -25.61 35.22
C MET A 3 -9.29 -25.47 34.44
N ASN A 4 -10.27 -24.70 34.93
CA ASN A 4 -11.60 -24.56 34.29
C ASN A 4 -11.90 -23.10 33.88
N ARG A 5 -10.92 -22.36 33.33
CA ARG A 5 -11.14 -21.00 32.79
C ARG A 5 -10.51 -20.75 31.41
N VAL A 6 -10.00 -21.78 30.75
CA VAL A 6 -9.42 -21.67 29.40
C VAL A 6 -10.21 -22.59 28.49
N ASP A 7 -11.45 -22.19 28.16
CA ASP A 7 -12.38 -23.04 27.41
C ASP A 7 -12.43 -22.76 25.90
N ASP A 8 -11.56 -21.89 25.36
CA ASP A 8 -11.48 -21.68 23.91
C ASP A 8 -10.02 -21.59 23.42
N LEU A 9 -9.62 -22.58 22.62
CA LEU A 9 -8.34 -22.60 21.90
C LEU A 9 -8.50 -21.84 20.57
N ILE A 10 -8.00 -20.61 20.49
CA ILE A 10 -7.97 -19.84 19.24
C ILE A 10 -6.83 -20.36 18.35
N VAL A 11 -7.16 -21.10 17.29
CA VAL A 11 -6.18 -21.55 16.29
C VAL A 11 -6.04 -20.51 15.18
N PHE A 12 -4.87 -19.90 15.10
CA PHE A 12 -4.52 -19.02 13.98
C PHE A 12 -4.04 -19.85 12.80
N ARG A 13 -4.74 -19.73 11.67
CA ARG A 13 -4.31 -20.33 10.39
C ARG A 13 -3.18 -19.50 9.80
N GLN A 14 -2.27 -20.16 9.09
CA GLN A 14 -1.27 -19.45 8.30
C GLN A 14 -1.94 -18.63 7.20
N LEU A 15 -1.37 -17.46 6.93
CA LEU A 15 -1.88 -16.57 5.88
C LEU A 15 -1.55 -17.15 4.52
N THR A 16 -2.54 -17.16 3.64
CA THR A 16 -2.35 -17.51 2.23
C THR A 16 -1.89 -16.29 1.44
N LYS A 17 -1.40 -16.49 0.21
CA LYS A 17 -1.07 -15.39 -0.69
C LYS A 17 -2.26 -14.45 -0.97
N ASP A 18 -3.48 -14.99 -1.01
CA ASP A 18 -4.69 -14.19 -1.21
C ASP A 18 -5.01 -13.34 0.02
N ASP A 19 -4.76 -13.86 1.22
CA ASP A 19 -4.85 -13.07 2.45
C ASP A 19 -3.83 -11.95 2.46
N MET A 20 -2.60 -12.22 2.00
CA MET A 20 -1.56 -11.21 1.85
C MET A 20 -1.99 -10.07 0.91
N ASN A 21 -2.55 -10.41 -0.26
CA ASN A 21 -3.06 -9.41 -1.20
C ASN A 21 -4.12 -8.49 -0.56
N LYS A 22 -5.07 -9.07 0.18
CA LYS A 22 -6.09 -8.30 0.90
C LYS A 22 -5.49 -7.40 1.97
N ILE A 23 -4.49 -7.91 2.71
CA ILE A 23 -3.81 -7.10 3.73
C ILE A 23 -3.08 -5.93 3.06
N VAL A 24 -2.41 -6.13 1.92
CA VAL A 24 -1.79 -5.03 1.16
C VAL A 24 -2.84 -3.99 0.77
N GLU A 25 -3.97 -4.41 0.21
CA GLU A 25 -5.06 -3.49 -0.16
C GLU A 25 -5.55 -2.68 1.05
N LEU A 26 -5.70 -3.32 2.21
CA LEU A 26 -6.11 -2.65 3.44
C LEU A 26 -5.07 -1.64 3.93
N GLU A 27 -3.78 -2.00 3.96
CA GLU A 27 -2.72 -1.09 4.40
C GLU A 27 -2.58 0.11 3.46
N VAL A 28 -2.66 -0.13 2.15
CA VAL A 28 -2.56 0.95 1.16
C VAL A 28 -3.79 1.84 1.19
N ALA A 29 -4.99 1.29 1.42
CA ALA A 29 -6.19 2.10 1.60
C ALA A 29 -6.08 3.06 2.81
N LYS A 30 -5.34 2.68 3.87
CA LYS A 30 -5.05 3.61 4.99
C LYS A 30 -4.16 4.76 4.55
N VAL A 31 -3.13 4.49 3.72
CA VAL A 31 -2.28 5.54 3.13
C VAL A 31 -3.12 6.45 2.24
N THR A 32 -3.92 5.87 1.34
CA THR A 32 -4.82 6.61 0.45
C THR A 32 -5.77 7.52 1.23
N ARG A 33 -6.35 7.02 2.34
CA ARG A 33 -7.22 7.81 3.19
C ARG A 33 -6.50 9.04 3.79
N ARG A 34 -5.25 8.90 4.25
CA ARG A 34 -4.46 10.03 4.77
C ARG A 34 -4.13 11.06 3.69
N LEU A 35 -3.91 10.59 2.47
CA LEU A 35 -3.55 11.44 1.33
C LEU A 35 -4.76 12.11 0.67
N LYS A 36 -5.96 11.55 0.85
CA LYS A 36 -7.21 12.09 0.33
C LYS A 36 -7.49 13.51 0.81
N ASP A 37 -7.19 13.81 2.07
CA ASP A 37 -7.33 15.16 2.64
C ASP A 37 -6.38 16.19 1.99
N ARG A 38 -5.33 15.71 1.31
CA ARG A 38 -4.37 16.51 0.55
C ARG A 38 -4.67 16.52 -0.96
N GLY A 39 -5.79 15.93 -1.37
CA GLY A 39 -6.24 15.89 -2.77
C GLY A 39 -5.60 14.80 -3.63
N PHE A 40 -4.97 13.79 -3.03
CA PHE A 40 -4.40 12.67 -3.77
C PHE A 40 -5.25 11.41 -3.60
N GLU A 41 -5.43 10.68 -4.69
CA GLU A 41 -6.08 9.37 -4.69
C GLU A 41 -5.13 8.34 -5.32
N LEU A 42 -4.95 7.21 -4.64
CA LEU A 42 -4.04 6.16 -5.07
C LEU A 42 -4.85 4.98 -5.60
N GLN A 43 -4.42 4.45 -6.75
CA GLN A 43 -4.94 3.20 -7.31
C GLN A 43 -3.78 2.24 -7.58
N LEU A 44 -3.88 1.00 -7.10
CA LEU A 44 -2.82 0.02 -7.27
C LEU A 44 -3.14 -0.94 -8.40
N THR A 45 -2.15 -1.20 -9.26
CA THR A 45 -2.22 -2.31 -10.21
C THR A 45 -1.97 -3.64 -9.51
N ASP A 46 -2.39 -4.74 -10.15
CA ASP A 46 -2.08 -6.08 -9.65
C ASP A 46 -0.57 -6.36 -9.62
N ALA A 47 0.20 -5.77 -10.53
CA ALA A 47 1.65 -5.87 -10.53
C ALA A 47 2.27 -5.20 -9.30
N ALA A 48 1.80 -4.00 -8.92
CA ALA A 48 2.22 -3.32 -7.70
C ALA A 48 1.86 -4.13 -6.44
N LYS A 49 0.64 -4.69 -6.39
CA LYS A 49 0.21 -5.55 -5.27
C LYS A 49 1.13 -6.76 -5.12
N LYS A 50 1.41 -7.45 -6.22
CA LYS A 50 2.29 -8.62 -6.23
C LYS A 50 3.69 -8.27 -5.72
N LEU A 51 4.27 -7.16 -6.20
CA LEU A 51 5.58 -6.70 -5.75
C LEU A 51 5.59 -6.38 -4.25
N LEU A 52 4.55 -5.70 -3.74
CA LEU A 52 4.44 -5.39 -2.31
C LEU A 52 4.35 -6.64 -1.44
N VAL A 53 3.60 -7.66 -1.88
CA VAL A 53 3.57 -8.95 -1.18
C VAL A 53 4.95 -9.61 -1.21
N GLU A 54 5.64 -9.62 -2.35
CA GLU A 54 6.99 -10.18 -2.47
C GLU A 54 8.02 -9.47 -1.58
N LYS A 55 7.90 -8.14 -1.41
CA LYS A 55 8.81 -7.35 -0.55
C LYS A 55 8.42 -7.37 0.94
N GLY A 56 7.16 -7.67 1.25
CA GLY A 56 6.60 -7.55 2.61
C GLY A 56 6.17 -8.88 3.24
N TRP A 57 6.33 -10.00 2.53
CA TRP A 57 6.08 -11.34 3.04
C TRP A 57 7.38 -12.01 3.45
N ASP A 58 7.36 -12.58 4.64
CA ASP A 58 8.40 -13.45 5.16
C ASP A 58 7.75 -14.73 5.68
N GLU A 59 8.32 -15.90 5.40
CA GLU A 59 7.76 -17.20 5.79
C GLU A 59 7.79 -17.42 7.32
N GLU A 60 8.78 -16.86 8.01
CA GLU A 60 8.95 -16.92 9.46
C GLU A 60 8.10 -15.85 10.17
N TYR A 61 8.01 -14.65 9.59
CA TYR A 61 7.34 -13.50 10.22
C TYR A 61 5.92 -13.19 9.69
N GLY A 62 5.44 -13.92 8.68
CA GLY A 62 4.12 -13.76 8.07
C GLY A 62 3.92 -12.37 7.44
N ALA A 63 2.74 -11.77 7.64
CA ALA A 63 2.40 -10.44 7.12
C ALA A 63 2.98 -9.27 7.94
N ARG A 64 3.69 -9.53 9.04
CA ARG A 64 4.19 -8.46 9.91
C ARG A 64 5.08 -7.45 9.18
N PRO A 65 5.97 -7.85 8.25
CA PRO A 65 6.79 -6.90 7.49
C PRO A 65 5.98 -6.09 6.46
N LEU A 66 4.78 -6.53 6.10
CA LEU A 66 3.98 -5.96 5.00
C LEU A 66 3.61 -4.50 5.24
N ARG A 67 3.28 -4.14 6.47
CA ARG A 67 3.01 -2.75 6.84
C ARG A 67 4.23 -1.85 6.59
N ARG A 68 5.43 -2.30 6.98
CA ARG A 68 6.67 -1.56 6.74
C ARG A 68 6.99 -1.47 5.25
N ALA A 69 6.68 -2.51 4.47
CA ALA A 69 6.84 -2.47 3.03
C ALA A 69 5.91 -1.42 2.40
N VAL A 70 4.64 -1.34 2.83
CA VAL A 70 3.72 -0.30 2.33
C VAL A 70 4.18 1.10 2.74
N GLU A 71 4.57 1.31 4.00
CA GLU A 71 5.12 2.60 4.46
C GLU A 71 6.33 3.01 3.60
N LYS A 72 7.33 2.12 3.46
CA LYS A 72 8.55 2.43 2.71
C LYS A 72 8.33 2.62 1.21
N TYR A 73 7.69 1.67 0.54
CA TYR A 73 7.65 1.64 -0.92
C TYR A 73 6.50 2.47 -1.50
N VAL A 74 5.44 2.74 -0.72
CA VAL A 74 4.29 3.53 -1.17
C VAL A 74 4.32 4.91 -0.54
N GLU A 75 4.33 5.01 0.79
CA GLU A 75 4.16 6.31 1.46
C GLU A 75 5.41 7.19 1.34
N ASP A 76 6.60 6.67 1.66
CA ASP A 76 7.84 7.44 1.60
C ASP A 76 8.18 7.85 0.15
N GLU A 77 8.15 6.90 -0.79
CA GLU A 77 8.44 7.18 -2.21
C GLU A 77 7.42 8.16 -2.82
N MET A 78 6.14 8.05 -2.48
CA MET A 78 5.15 9.02 -2.95
C MET A 78 5.39 10.40 -2.37
N ALA A 79 5.79 10.49 -1.09
CA ALA A 79 6.14 11.76 -0.48
C ALA A 79 7.35 12.41 -1.19
N GLU A 80 8.36 11.63 -1.57
CA GLU A 80 9.49 12.14 -2.35
C GLU A 80 9.05 12.69 -3.71
N GLU A 81 8.21 11.97 -4.46
CA GLU A 81 7.72 12.40 -5.76
C GLU A 81 6.85 13.68 -5.66
N ILE A 82 6.02 13.79 -4.62
CA ILE A 82 5.28 15.02 -4.33
C ILE A 82 6.24 16.19 -4.05
N LEU A 83 7.29 15.96 -3.24
CA LEU A 83 8.29 16.99 -2.92
C LEU A 83 9.10 17.42 -4.15
N ARG A 84 9.38 16.50 -5.09
CA ARG A 84 10.02 16.79 -6.39
C ARG A 84 9.08 17.52 -7.35
N GLY A 85 7.78 17.53 -7.08
CA GLY A 85 6.76 18.15 -7.91
C GLY A 85 6.40 17.35 -9.16
N SER A 86 6.82 16.09 -9.26
CA SER A 86 6.47 15.18 -10.36
C SER A 86 5.02 14.70 -10.27
N ILE A 87 4.47 14.63 -9.05
CA ILE A 87 3.08 14.27 -8.78
C ILE A 87 2.34 15.48 -8.19
N LYS A 88 1.16 15.76 -8.75
CA LYS A 88 0.24 16.80 -8.24
C LYS A 88 -1.02 16.16 -7.65
N PRO A 89 -1.82 16.91 -6.87
CA PRO A 89 -3.12 16.43 -6.43
C PRO A 89 -3.95 15.90 -7.60
N GLY A 90 -4.57 14.73 -7.41
CA GLY A 90 -5.29 13.98 -8.42
C GLY A 90 -5.16 12.46 -8.23
N LEU A 91 -5.63 11.72 -9.23
CA LEU A 91 -5.47 10.27 -9.28
C LEU A 91 -4.02 9.91 -9.64
N VAL A 92 -3.46 8.96 -8.91
CA VAL A 92 -2.11 8.41 -9.10
C VAL A 92 -2.22 6.90 -9.15
N THR A 93 -1.80 6.33 -10.26
CA THR A 93 -1.72 4.89 -10.46
C THR A 93 -0.35 4.39 -10.03
N VAL A 94 -0.32 3.54 -9.01
CA VAL A 94 0.88 2.86 -8.53
C VAL A 94 1.06 1.56 -9.31
N ASN A 95 2.16 1.45 -10.03
CA ASN A 95 2.50 0.26 -10.83
C ASN A 95 3.87 -0.32 -10.40
N ALA A 96 4.19 -1.53 -10.84
CA ALA A 96 5.52 -2.11 -10.68
C ALA A 96 6.30 -2.07 -12.00
N ALA A 97 7.55 -1.62 -11.95
CA ALA A 97 8.51 -1.67 -13.05
C ALA A 97 9.92 -1.86 -12.48
N ASP A 98 10.74 -2.72 -13.11
CA ASP A 98 12.14 -2.97 -12.72
C ASP A 98 12.34 -3.25 -11.22
N ASP A 99 11.48 -4.09 -10.64
CA ASP A 99 11.50 -4.47 -9.21
C ASP A 99 11.28 -3.28 -8.23
N LYS A 100 10.69 -2.19 -8.73
CA LYS A 100 10.35 -0.99 -7.98
C LYS A 100 8.90 -0.55 -8.23
N LEU A 101 8.37 0.22 -7.30
CA LEU A 101 7.10 0.92 -7.52
C LEU A 101 7.34 2.20 -8.31
N VAL A 102 6.47 2.45 -9.29
CA VAL A 102 6.45 3.66 -10.11
C VAL A 102 5.08 4.30 -9.99
N PHE A 103 5.07 5.63 -9.92
CA PHE A 103 3.87 6.43 -9.74
C PHE A 103 3.53 7.11 -11.06
N LEU A 104 2.39 6.74 -11.62
CA LEU A 104 1.92 7.22 -12.91
C LEU A 104 0.72 8.12 -12.67
N GLN A 105 0.83 9.37 -13.13
CA GLN A 105 -0.29 10.30 -13.17
C GLN A 105 -0.53 10.67 -14.62
N GLU A 106 -1.76 10.49 -15.11
CA GLU A 106 -2.13 11.11 -16.37
C GLU A 106 -2.04 12.62 -16.17
N LYS A 107 -1.26 13.30 -17.02
CA LYS A 107 -1.14 14.75 -16.94
C LYS A 107 -2.55 15.34 -16.94
N PRO A 108 -2.96 16.09 -15.92
CA PRO A 108 -4.19 16.85 -16.03
C PRO A 108 -4.01 17.76 -17.24
N ALA A 109 -4.97 17.71 -18.17
CA ALA A 109 -5.01 18.63 -19.29
C ALA A 109 -4.83 20.03 -18.72
N THR A 110 -3.74 20.68 -19.11
CA THR A 110 -3.34 22.02 -18.67
C THR A 110 -4.54 22.96 -18.80
N THR A 111 -5.22 23.26 -17.70
CA THR A 111 -6.02 24.49 -17.61
C THR A 111 -5.02 25.61 -17.46
N THR A 112 -4.63 26.17 -18.62
CA THR A 112 -4.01 27.48 -18.75
C THR A 112 -4.76 28.48 -17.84
N PRO A 113 -4.05 29.29 -17.03
CA PRO A 113 -4.70 30.31 -16.24
C PRO A 113 -5.25 31.37 -17.20
N ALA A 114 -6.57 31.61 -17.16
CA ALA A 114 -7.16 32.77 -17.79
C ALA A 114 -6.87 33.98 -16.89
N SER A 115 -6.05 34.88 -17.45
CA SER A 115 -5.90 36.33 -17.20
C SER A 115 -5.93 36.86 -15.76
#